data_AF-A0A2P6QJY8-F1
#
_entry.id   AF-A0A2P6QJY8-F1
#
_cell.length_a   1.000
_cell.length_b   1.000
_cell.length_c   1.000
_cell.angle_alpha   90.00
_cell.angle_beta   90.00
_cell.angle_gamma   90.00
#
_symmetry.space_group_name_H-M   'P 1'
#
loop_
_entity.id
_entity.type
_entity.pdbx_description
1 polymer ?
#
loop_
_entity_poly.entity_id
_entity_poly.type
_entity_poly.pdbx_seq_one_letter_code
_entity_poly.pdbx_strand_id
1 'polypeptide(L)' 'MISSITEISTYKYAVAIKCPTLCKHPLFQAERPVWETINCNVLPKDYKETQVEDEESEIK' A
#
# COMPACT_ATOMS: atom_id res chain seq x y z
N MET A 1 0.30 -11.77 -4.12
CA MET A 1 0.58 -12.49 -2.85
C MET A 1 1.69 -11.73 -2.12
N ILE A 2 1.52 -11.46 -0.82
CA ILE A 2 2.57 -10.80 -0.02
C ILE A 2 3.70 -11.81 0.19
N SER A 3 4.94 -11.42 -0.10
CA SER A 3 6.13 -12.26 0.07
C SER A 3 6.87 -12.01 1.38
N SER A 4 6.85 -10.77 1.88
CA SER A 4 7.45 -10.43 3.17
C SER A 4 6.90 -9.11 3.71
N ILE A 5 6.97 -8.97 5.03
CA ILE A 5 6.71 -7.73 5.75
C ILE A 5 7.89 -7.54 6.70
N THR A 6 8.51 -6.36 6.68
CA THR A 6 9.67 -6.03 7.53
C THR A 6 9.49 -4.66 8.15
N GLU A 7 9.71 -4.55 9.45
CA GLU A 7 9.75 -3.26 10.14
C GLU A 7 11.03 -2.51 9.77
N ILE A 8 10.89 -1.28 9.29
CA ILE A 8 12.00 -0.38 8.95
C ILE A 8 12.30 0.57 10.11
N SER A 9 11.25 1.07 10.78
CA SER A 9 11.31 1.92 11.96
C SER A 9 10.00 1.80 12.74
N THR A 10 9.92 2.44 13.91
CA THR A 10 8.69 2.47 14.73
C THR A 10 7.48 2.86 13.88
N TYR A 11 6.50 1.94 13.78
CA TYR A 11 5.28 2.06 12.96
C TYR A 11 5.48 2.22 11.43
N LYS A 12 6.66 1.89 10.90
CA LYS A 12 6.94 1.92 9.46
C LYS A 12 7.36 0.55 8.97
N TYR A 13 6.59 0.01 8.03
CA TYR A 13 6.81 -1.33 7.50
C TYR A 13 7.04 -1.28 5.99
N ALA A 14 7.96 -2.09 5.50
CA ALA A 14 8.06 -2.44 4.09
C ALA A 14 7.29 -3.73 3.84
N VAL A 15 6.46 -3.73 2.79
CA VAL A 15 5.71 -4.90 2.34
C VAL A 15 6.18 -5.23 0.92
N ALA A 16 6.69 -6.43 0.71
CA ALA A 16 7.01 -6.92 -0.62
C ALA A 16 5.82 -7.74 -1.17
N ILE A 17 5.36 -7.39 -2.37
CA ILE A 17 4.22 -8.04 -3.01
C ILE A 17 4.66 -8.64 -4.35
N LYS A 18 4.45 -9.95 -4.52
CA LYS A 18 4.59 -10.60 -5.81
C LYS A 18 3.27 -10.49 -6.57
N CYS A 19 3.31 -9.83 -7.72
CA CYS A 19 2.15 -9.60 -8.58
C CYS A 19 2.47 -9.97 -10.04
N PRO A 20 2.17 -11.21 -10.47
CA PRO A 20 2.50 -11.67 -11.83
C PRO A 20 1.84 -10.84 -12.94
N THR A 21 0.70 -10.23 -12.67
CA THR A 21 -0.02 -9.38 -13.64
C THR A 21 0.75 -8.09 -13.96
N LEU A 22 1.56 -7.58 -13.04
CA LEU A 22 2.40 -6.39 -13.27
C LEU A 22 3.63 -6.70 -14.14
N CYS A 23 4.08 -7.97 -14.23
CA CYS A 23 5.20 -8.34 -15.09
C CYS A 23 4.95 -8.09 -16.59
N LYS A 24 3.67 -8.03 -17.00
CA LYS A 24 3.27 -7.69 -18.38
C LYS A 24 3.09 -6.19 -18.60
N HIS A 25 3.14 -5.39 -17.54
CA HIS A 25 2.94 -3.96 -17.63
C HIS A 25 4.19 -3.31 -18.25
N PRO A 26 4.06 -2.43 -19.27
CA PRO A 26 5.21 -1.86 -19.99
C PRO A 26 6.26 -1.22 -19.07
N LEU A 27 5.83 -0.59 -17.98
CA LEU A 27 6.70 0.04 -16.99
C LEU A 27 7.60 -0.94 -16.22
N PHE A 28 7.16 -2.19 -16.06
CA PHE A 28 7.91 -3.24 -15.35
C PHE A 28 8.70 -4.15 -16.30
N GLN A 29 8.64 -3.89 -17.61
CA GLN A 29 9.44 -4.54 -18.65
C GLN A 29 10.66 -3.71 -19.07
N ALA A 30 10.74 -2.46 -18.62
CA ALA A 30 11.87 -1.59 -18.91
C ALA A 30 13.18 -2.16 -18.33
N GLU A 31 14.26 -2.14 -19.12
CA GLU A 31 15.60 -2.65 -18.76
C GLU A 31 16.17 -2.07 -17.46
N ARG A 32 15.64 -0.91 -17.02
CA ARG A 32 15.91 -0.31 -15.71
C ARG A 32 14.57 -0.10 -15.00
N PRO A 33 14.24 -0.91 -13.99
CA PRO A 33 13.08 -0.61 -13.15
C PRO A 33 13.36 0.69 -12.40
N VAL A 34 12.66 1.76 -12.78
CA VAL A 34 12.70 3.03 -12.04
C VAL A 34 11.98 2.80 -10.72
N TRP A 35 12.65 3.13 -9.62
CA TRP A 35 12.04 3.11 -8.29
C TRP A 35 11.06 4.27 -8.20
N GLU A 36 9.80 3.99 -8.52
CA GLU A 36 8.72 4.96 -8.38
C GLU A 36 8.20 4.96 -6.94
N THR A 37 8.19 6.14 -6.33
CA THR A 37 7.64 6.31 -4.99
C THR A 37 6.14 6.58 -5.10
N ILE A 38 5.34 5.56 -4.82
CA ILE A 38 3.88 5.71 -4.70
C ILE A 38 3.55 6.04 -3.25
N ASN A 39 3.04 7.25 -2.99
CA ASN A 39 2.54 7.61 -1.66
C ASN A 39 1.12 7.07 -1.47
N CYS A 40 1.02 5.93 -0.79
CA CYS A 40 -0.25 5.24 -0.52
C CYS A 40 -1.16 5.99 0.47
N ASN A 41 -0.66 7.02 1.16
CA ASN A 41 -1.43 7.80 2.13
C ASN A 41 -2.10 9.02 1.48
N VAL A 42 -1.80 9.33 0.22
CA VAL A 42 -2.49 10.41 -0.49
C VAL A 42 -3.88 9.92 -0.86
N LEU A 43 -4.87 10.42 -0.12
CA LEU A 43 -6.26 10.20 -0.46
C LEU A 43 -6.55 10.86 -1.82
N PRO A 44 -7.27 10.18 -2.73
CA PRO A 44 -7.77 10.80 -3.96
C PRO A 44 -8.51 12.11 -3.65
N LYS A 45 -8.46 13.09 -4.56
CA LYS A 45 -9.17 14.38 -4.38
C LYS A 45 -10.68 14.20 -4.16
N ASP A 46 -11.23 13.10 -4.69
CA ASP A 46 -12.63 12.72 -4.59
C ASP A 46 -12.89 11.65 -3.51
N TYR A 47 -11.95 11.45 -2.58
CA TYR A 47 -12.12 10.52 -1.47
C TYR A 47 -13.29 10.99 -0.60
N LYS A 48 -14.44 10.33 -0.77
CA LYS A 48 -15.53 10.41 0.19
C LYS A 48 -15.16 9.49 1.33
N GLU A 49 -14.83 10.09 2.46
CA GLU A 49 -14.63 9.40 3.73
C GLU A 49 -15.90 8.61 4.03
N THR A 50 -15.84 7.30 3.82
CA THR A 50 -16.90 6.40 4.32
C THR A 50 -16.74 6.44 5.82
N GLN A 51 -17.63 7.16 6.50
CA GLN A 51 -17.73 7.14 7.96
C GLN A 51 -17.84 5.67 8.39
N VAL A 52 -16.74 5.12 8.89
CA VAL A 52 -16.83 3.96 9.77
C VAL A 52 -17.17 4.60 11.10
N GLU A 53 -18.45 4.54 11.47
CA GLU A 53 -18.86 4.92 12.82
C GLU A 53 -18.04 4.07 13.78
N ASP A 54 -17.15 4.72 14.53
CA ASP A 54 -16.50 4.13 15.69
C ASP A 54 -17.63 3.72 16.65
N GLU A 55 -18.00 2.44 16.65
CA GLU A 55 -18.76 1.86 17.76
C GLU A 55 -17.82 1.79 18.97
N GLU A 56 -17.66 2.94 19.62
CA GLU A 56 -17.23 3.08 21.00
C GLU A 56 -18.24 2.32 21.87
N SER A 57 -18.00 1.03 22.08
CA SER A 57 -18.61 0.28 23.17
C SER A 57 -17.55 0.06 24.25
N GLU A 58 -17.44 1.06 25.13
CA GLU A 58 -17.08 0.85 26.52
C GLU A 58 -17.87 -0.37 27.06
N ILE A 59 -17.18 -1.43 27.45
CA ILE A 59 -17.72 -2.37 28.43
C ILE A 59 -16.74 -2.40 29.60
N LYS A 60 -17.20 -1.76 30.69
CA LYS A 60 -16.69 -1.83 32.06
C LYS A 60 -16.44 -3.26 32.54
#